data_AF-A0A823D3X9-F1
#
_entry.id   AF-A0A823D3X9-F1
#
_cell.length_a   1.000
_cell.length_b   1.000
_cell.length_c   1.000
_cell.angle_alpha   90.00
_cell.angle_beta   90.00
_cell.angle_gamma   90.00
#
_symmetry.space_group_name_H-M   'P 1'
#
loop_
_entity.id
_entity.type
_entity.pdbx_description
1 polymer ?
#
loop_
_entity_poly.entity_id
_entity_poly.type
_entity_poly.pdbx_seq_one_letter_code
_entity_poly.pdbx_strand_id
1 'polypeptide(L)'
;MSSLLTIALAVSISCVHTVEDQYFGGTNADSIAKVEQKSSGNQTLSELEKDPLYPYIDKQNKLTEKDGIKYIENEENMLVLANKDYSLQPTYTPPDLVRPNVTFSFGSQQVEKAQLRKEAATALEEMFVAANKDGKKLFAVSGYRSYKRQQEVFQAEVNAKGDQKAREAVAYPGTSEHQTGLAMDISSENQSYELTEAFGTTPEGKWLQENAHNYGFILRYMKGREAIMKYQYESWHYRYVGKDAATIIYENNWTLEEFFEHVKALQKKVDAAK
;
A
#
# COMPACT_ATOMS: atom_id res chain seq x y z
N MET A 1 68.83 -1.60 -14.91
CA MET A 1 67.92 -0.96 -13.94
C MET A 1 67.27 0.24 -14.61
N SER A 2 66.01 0.13 -15.03
CA SER A 2 64.93 1.12 -14.90
C SER A 2 63.78 0.70 -15.83
N SER A 3 62.77 0.08 -15.25
CA SER A 3 61.45 -0.12 -15.87
C SER A 3 60.53 1.00 -15.41
N LEU A 4 59.84 1.67 -16.33
CA LEU A 4 58.68 2.54 -16.09
C LEU A 4 57.71 2.24 -17.25
N LEU A 5 56.83 1.25 -17.11
CA LEU A 5 55.48 1.30 -16.50
C LEU A 5 54.53 2.24 -17.27
N THR A 6 53.90 1.68 -18.30
CA THR A 6 52.77 2.26 -19.03
C THR A 6 51.51 2.07 -18.19
N ILE A 7 50.89 3.16 -17.73
CA ILE A 7 49.59 3.12 -17.04
C ILE A 7 48.50 3.07 -18.10
N ALA A 8 47.87 1.90 -18.24
CA ALA A 8 46.62 1.75 -18.97
C ALA A 8 45.47 2.16 -18.04
N LEU A 9 44.77 3.24 -18.41
CA LEU A 9 43.57 3.70 -17.74
C LEU A 9 42.41 2.76 -18.12
N ALA A 10 42.10 1.80 -17.25
CA ALA A 10 40.91 0.97 -17.39
C ALA A 10 39.68 1.80 -16.97
N VAL A 11 38.88 2.22 -17.94
CA VAL A 11 37.53 2.74 -17.69
C VAL A 11 36.67 1.55 -17.27
N SER A 12 36.41 1.44 -15.97
CA SER A 12 35.45 0.47 -15.43
C SER A 12 34.04 0.92 -15.84
N ILE A 13 33.49 0.30 -16.87
CA ILE A 13 32.05 0.27 -17.11
C ILE A 13 31.48 -0.66 -16.03
N SER A 14 31.05 -0.08 -14.92
CA SER A 14 30.30 -0.79 -13.89
C SER A 14 28.98 -1.24 -14.52
N CYS A 15 28.88 -2.54 -14.74
CA CYS A 15 27.66 -3.23 -15.13
C CYS A 15 26.48 -2.79 -14.24
N VAL A 16 25.51 -2.09 -14.85
CA VAL A 16 24.13 -2.08 -14.38
C VAL A 16 23.58 -3.46 -14.71
N HIS A 17 23.78 -4.44 -13.83
CA HIS A 17 22.94 -5.64 -13.81
C HIS A 17 21.67 -5.29 -13.02
N THR A 18 20.54 -5.67 -13.58
CA THR A 18 19.18 -5.21 -13.27
C THR A 18 18.75 -5.61 -11.85
N VAL A 19 18.62 -4.59 -10.99
CA VAL A 19 18.14 -4.66 -9.58
C VAL A 19 16.69 -5.20 -9.47
N GLU A 20 15.98 -5.18 -10.60
CA GLU A 20 14.59 -5.60 -10.80
C GLU A 20 14.40 -7.13 -10.64
N ASP A 21 15.32 -7.95 -11.20
CA ASP A 21 15.14 -9.41 -11.29
C ASP A 21 15.09 -10.11 -9.91
N GLN A 22 15.65 -9.48 -8.87
CA GLN A 22 15.68 -10.04 -7.51
C GLN A 22 14.51 -9.59 -6.62
N TYR A 23 13.72 -8.58 -7.00
CA TYR A 23 12.57 -8.14 -6.20
C TYR A 23 11.31 -8.98 -6.49
N PHE A 24 11.17 -9.43 -7.74
CA PHE A 24 9.99 -10.14 -8.23
C PHE A 24 10.23 -11.66 -8.39
N GLY A 25 11.30 -12.20 -7.79
CA GLY A 25 11.60 -13.63 -7.76
C GLY A 25 10.48 -14.45 -7.11
N GLY A 26 9.93 -15.38 -7.88
CA GLY A 26 8.66 -16.07 -7.63
C GLY A 26 8.48 -16.73 -6.26
N THR A 27 7.25 -16.65 -5.75
CA THR A 27 6.80 -17.41 -4.60
C THR A 27 6.47 -18.84 -5.02
N ASN A 28 7.14 -19.82 -4.39
CA ASN A 28 6.66 -21.19 -4.34
C ASN A 28 5.30 -21.18 -3.64
N ALA A 29 4.27 -21.54 -4.39
CA ALA A 29 2.97 -21.88 -3.85
C ALA A 29 3.12 -23.20 -3.09
N ASP A 30 3.13 -23.13 -1.75
CA ASP A 30 2.62 -24.23 -0.93
C ASP A 30 2.36 -23.79 0.50
N SER A 31 1.23 -24.30 1.03
CA SER A 31 0.55 -24.01 2.31
C SER A 31 -0.25 -22.71 2.31
N ILE A 32 -1.58 -22.70 2.48
CA ILE A 32 -2.37 -23.47 3.44
C ILE A 32 -3.66 -23.98 2.78
N ALA A 33 -3.75 -25.30 2.62
CA ALA A 33 -5.02 -26.00 2.48
C ALA A 33 -5.55 -26.30 3.88
N LYS A 34 -6.67 -25.67 4.27
CA LYS A 34 -7.76 -26.24 5.10
C LYS A 34 -8.74 -25.14 5.52
N VAL A 35 -9.69 -24.83 4.65
CA VAL A 35 -11.09 -24.60 5.04
C VAL A 35 -11.97 -25.12 3.91
N GLU A 36 -12.24 -26.42 3.91
CA GLU A 36 -13.40 -26.97 3.21
C GLU A 36 -14.23 -27.75 4.22
N GLN A 37 -15.40 -27.21 4.55
CA GLN A 37 -16.70 -27.81 4.21
C GLN A 37 -17.79 -27.30 5.16
N LYS A 38 -18.65 -26.42 4.64
CA LYS A 38 -20.10 -26.50 4.84
C LYS A 38 -20.82 -25.60 3.82
N SER A 39 -21.85 -26.16 3.21
CA SER A 39 -22.77 -25.61 2.19
C SER A 39 -22.38 -25.83 0.72
N SER A 40 -22.63 -27.05 0.23
CA SER A 40 -22.77 -27.35 -1.21
C SER A 40 -24.25 -27.23 -1.64
N GLY A 41 -24.82 -26.03 -1.49
CA GLY A 41 -25.95 -25.63 -2.33
C GLY A 41 -25.36 -24.95 -3.55
N ASN A 42 -25.67 -25.41 -4.76
CA ASN A 42 -25.21 -24.73 -5.98
C ASN A 42 -25.93 -23.38 -6.05
N GLN A 43 -25.28 -22.32 -5.55
CA GLN A 43 -25.86 -20.97 -5.52
C GLN A 43 -26.12 -20.52 -6.96
N THR A 44 -27.29 -19.93 -7.19
CA THR A 44 -27.65 -19.36 -8.49
C THR A 44 -26.90 -18.04 -8.73
N LEU A 45 -26.73 -17.66 -10.00
CA LEU A 45 -26.09 -16.37 -10.35
C LEU A 45 -26.77 -15.18 -9.66
N SER A 46 -28.11 -15.17 -9.62
CA SER A 46 -28.89 -14.11 -8.96
C SER A 46 -28.69 -14.05 -7.44
N GLU A 47 -28.32 -15.15 -6.79
CA GLU A 47 -27.94 -15.14 -5.37
C GLU A 47 -26.52 -14.60 -5.16
N LEU A 48 -25.58 -14.96 -6.05
CA LEU A 48 -24.20 -14.48 -5.99
C LEU A 48 -24.09 -12.97 -6.28
N GLU A 49 -24.95 -12.43 -7.15
CA GLU A 49 -25.03 -10.99 -7.44
C GLU A 49 -25.43 -10.12 -6.24
N LYS A 50 -26.00 -10.72 -5.19
CA LYS A 50 -26.38 -10.03 -3.95
C LYS A 50 -25.27 -10.04 -2.90
N ASP A 51 -24.17 -10.75 -3.15
CA ASP A 51 -23.04 -10.78 -2.23
C ASP A 51 -22.42 -9.37 -2.12
N PRO A 52 -22.15 -8.84 -0.91
CA PRO A 52 -21.53 -7.53 -0.73
C PRO A 52 -20.18 -7.37 -1.46
N LEU A 53 -19.50 -8.47 -1.77
CA LEU A 53 -18.24 -8.47 -2.50
C LEU A 53 -18.41 -8.39 -4.03
N TYR A 54 -19.62 -8.63 -4.56
CA TYR A 54 -19.89 -8.68 -5.99
C TYR A 54 -19.47 -7.39 -6.74
N PRO A 55 -19.72 -6.17 -6.23
CA PRO A 55 -19.31 -4.93 -6.89
C PRO A 55 -17.79 -4.74 -7.01
N TYR A 56 -16.98 -5.55 -6.31
CA TYR A 56 -15.52 -5.42 -6.29
C TYR A 56 -14.80 -6.39 -7.23
N ILE A 57 -15.55 -7.30 -7.87
CA ILE A 57 -15.04 -8.18 -8.91
C ILE A 57 -14.31 -7.39 -10.01
N ASP A 58 -14.88 -6.27 -10.46
CA ASP A 58 -14.34 -5.43 -11.52
C ASP A 58 -13.26 -4.44 -11.02
N LYS A 59 -13.05 -4.37 -9.70
CA LYS A 59 -12.05 -3.52 -9.02
C LYS A 59 -10.76 -4.26 -8.70
N GLN A 60 -10.59 -5.49 -9.16
CA GLN A 60 -9.31 -6.18 -9.06
C GLN A 60 -8.25 -5.54 -9.97
N ASN A 61 -6.97 -5.71 -9.63
CA ASN A 61 -5.88 -5.29 -10.51
C ASN A 61 -6.00 -6.02 -11.87
N LYS A 62 -5.90 -5.26 -12.95
CA LYS A 62 -5.62 -5.75 -14.29
C LYS A 62 -4.11 -5.74 -14.45
N LEU A 63 -3.54 -6.87 -14.83
CA LEU A 63 -2.10 -7.09 -14.77
C LEU A 63 -1.52 -7.42 -16.15
N THR A 64 -0.35 -6.87 -16.44
CA THR A 64 0.55 -7.33 -17.51
C THR A 64 1.82 -7.85 -16.87
N GLU A 65 2.35 -8.97 -17.34
CA GLU A 65 3.63 -9.49 -16.87
C GLU A 65 4.75 -9.16 -17.86
N LYS A 66 5.83 -8.56 -17.36
CA LYS A 66 7.03 -8.24 -18.13
C LYS A 66 8.25 -8.48 -17.27
N ASP A 67 9.19 -9.28 -17.76
CA ASP A 67 10.45 -9.59 -17.06
C ASP A 67 10.22 -10.12 -15.63
N GLY A 68 9.18 -10.94 -15.45
CA GLY A 68 8.78 -11.50 -14.15
C GLY A 68 8.05 -10.52 -13.21
N ILE A 69 7.84 -9.28 -13.64
CA ILE A 69 7.16 -8.23 -12.88
C ILE A 69 5.70 -8.14 -13.33
N LYS A 70 4.77 -8.18 -12.37
CA LYS A 70 3.34 -7.95 -12.62
C LYS A 70 3.03 -6.47 -12.48
N TYR A 71 2.93 -5.79 -13.61
CA TYR A 71 2.55 -4.39 -13.68
C TYR A 71 1.03 -4.22 -13.68
N ILE A 72 0.55 -3.22 -12.93
CA ILE A 72 -0.86 -2.85 -12.85
C ILE A 72 -1.19 -1.92 -14.03
N GLU A 73 -2.27 -2.22 -14.77
CA GLU A 73 -2.73 -1.45 -15.94
C GLU A 73 -3.90 -0.50 -15.62
N ASN A 74 -4.61 -0.75 -14.51
CA ASN A 74 -5.75 0.05 -14.06
C ASN A 74 -5.41 0.85 -12.80
N GLU A 75 -4.35 1.66 -12.88
CA GLU A 75 -3.70 2.29 -11.72
C GLU A 75 -4.54 3.37 -11.04
N GLU A 76 -5.53 3.93 -11.76
CA GLU A 76 -6.50 4.89 -11.22
C GLU A 76 -7.60 4.22 -10.37
N ASN A 77 -7.63 2.90 -10.28
CA ASN A 77 -8.54 2.17 -9.40
C ASN A 77 -8.32 2.56 -7.93
N MET A 78 -9.36 3.01 -7.23
CA MET A 78 -9.28 3.36 -5.80
C MET A 78 -8.91 2.17 -4.91
N LEU A 79 -9.18 0.95 -5.37
CA LEU A 79 -8.81 -0.30 -4.69
C LEU A 79 -7.53 -0.93 -5.24
N VAL A 80 -6.70 -0.17 -5.98
CA VAL A 80 -5.43 -0.69 -6.52
C VAL A 80 -4.58 -1.35 -5.42
N LEU A 81 -4.19 -2.60 -5.60
CA LEU A 81 -3.32 -3.30 -4.66
C LEU A 81 -1.88 -3.20 -5.15
N ALA A 82 -1.15 -2.17 -4.69
CA ALA A 82 0.29 -2.04 -4.94
C ALA A 82 1.05 -2.62 -3.73
N ASN A 83 1.84 -3.67 -3.96
CA ASN A 83 2.61 -4.34 -2.92
C ASN A 83 3.80 -5.09 -3.55
N LYS A 84 4.49 -5.95 -2.79
CA LYS A 84 5.67 -6.68 -3.31
C LYS A 84 5.38 -7.62 -4.49
N ASP A 85 4.11 -7.95 -4.74
CA ASP A 85 3.68 -8.83 -5.84
C ASP A 85 3.15 -8.07 -7.06
N TYR A 86 2.74 -6.80 -6.90
CA TYR A 86 2.12 -6.00 -7.95
C TYR A 86 2.72 -4.59 -7.97
N SER A 87 3.34 -4.23 -9.10
CA SER A 87 3.97 -2.93 -9.30
C SER A 87 3.07 -1.99 -10.07
N LEU A 88 3.01 -0.73 -9.65
CA LEU A 88 2.57 0.38 -10.50
C LEU A 88 3.60 0.60 -11.62
N GLN A 89 3.17 1.24 -12.71
CA GLN A 89 4.08 1.65 -13.76
C GLN A 89 5.04 2.74 -13.24
N PRO A 90 6.30 2.76 -13.68
CA PRO A 90 7.25 3.81 -13.33
C PRO A 90 6.78 5.23 -13.69
N THR A 91 5.94 5.34 -14.73
CA THR A 91 5.40 6.60 -15.25
C THR A 91 4.13 7.04 -14.55
N TYR A 92 3.52 6.20 -13.72
CA TYR A 92 2.22 6.52 -13.14
C TYR A 92 2.32 7.63 -12.10
N THR A 93 1.47 8.63 -12.30
CA THR A 93 1.22 9.73 -11.38
C THR A 93 -0.28 9.99 -11.38
N PRO A 94 -0.96 9.95 -10.21
CA PRO A 94 -2.39 10.20 -10.16
C PRO A 94 -2.75 11.58 -10.73
N PRO A 95 -3.79 11.70 -11.56
CA PRO A 95 -4.11 12.94 -12.26
C PRO A 95 -4.76 14.01 -11.36
N ASP A 96 -5.19 13.63 -10.15
CA ASP A 96 -6.07 14.40 -9.27
C ASP A 96 -5.48 14.65 -7.88
N LEU A 97 -4.14 14.76 -7.80
CA LEU A 97 -3.44 15.06 -6.55
C LEU A 97 -3.75 16.48 -6.04
N VAL A 98 -4.21 16.55 -4.79
CA VAL A 98 -4.50 17.80 -4.06
C VAL A 98 -3.95 17.72 -2.65
N ARG A 99 -3.68 18.88 -2.05
CA ARG A 99 -3.34 18.96 -0.63
C ARG A 99 -4.63 19.05 0.20
N PRO A 100 -4.98 18.05 1.04
CA PRO A 100 -6.14 18.16 1.93
C PRO A 100 -6.00 19.32 2.92
N ASN A 101 -7.13 19.89 3.31
CA ASN A 101 -7.23 20.92 4.34
C ASN A 101 -7.20 20.33 5.76
N VAL A 102 -6.07 19.70 6.08
CA VAL A 102 -5.79 19.12 7.39
C VAL A 102 -4.52 19.72 8.01
N THR A 103 -4.35 19.49 9.31
CA THR A 103 -3.10 19.76 10.03
C THR A 103 -2.00 18.81 9.57
N PHE A 104 -0.86 19.35 9.17
CA PHE A 104 0.34 18.60 8.82
C PHE A 104 1.45 18.88 9.83
N SER A 105 2.31 17.89 10.10
CA SER A 105 3.46 18.03 11.02
C SER A 105 4.50 19.08 10.57
N PHE A 106 4.42 19.50 9.31
CA PHE A 106 5.31 20.47 8.68
C PHE A 106 4.59 21.75 8.20
N GLY A 107 3.39 22.01 8.71
CA GLY A 107 2.63 23.24 8.45
C GLY A 107 2.10 23.36 7.02
N SER A 108 2.22 24.56 6.44
CA SER A 108 1.62 24.92 5.15
C SER A 108 2.50 24.65 3.92
N GLN A 109 3.62 23.93 4.08
CA GLN A 109 4.53 23.64 2.96
C GLN A 109 3.81 22.88 1.85
N GLN A 110 4.10 23.27 0.60
CA GLN A 110 3.57 22.66 -0.62
C GLN A 110 4.62 21.69 -1.17
N VAL A 111 4.58 20.44 -0.70
CA VAL A 111 5.51 19.37 -1.06
C VAL A 111 4.73 18.13 -1.49
N GLU A 112 5.33 17.23 -2.29
CA GLU A 112 4.63 16.05 -2.84
C GLU A 112 3.96 15.21 -1.75
N LYS A 113 4.65 15.03 -0.61
CA LYS A 113 4.15 14.29 0.55
C LYS A 113 2.98 14.95 1.28
N ALA A 114 2.58 16.15 0.87
CA ALA A 114 1.38 16.81 1.36
C ALA A 114 0.14 16.45 0.52
N GLN A 115 0.30 15.72 -0.59
CA GLN A 115 -0.78 15.48 -1.53
C GLN A 115 -1.43 14.10 -1.34
N LEU A 116 -2.71 14.02 -1.70
CA LEU A 116 -3.50 12.79 -1.86
C LEU A 116 -4.35 12.94 -3.12
N ARG A 117 -4.87 11.84 -3.66
CA ARG A 117 -5.97 11.91 -4.63
C ARG A 117 -7.16 12.60 -4.00
N LYS A 118 -7.90 13.37 -4.81
CA LYS A 118 -8.96 14.28 -4.33
C LYS A 118 -10.02 13.60 -3.46
N GLU A 119 -10.42 12.39 -3.82
CA GLU A 119 -11.41 11.62 -3.05
C GLU A 119 -10.88 11.26 -1.65
N ALA A 120 -9.67 10.69 -1.59
CA ALA A 120 -8.98 10.38 -0.34
C ALA A 120 -8.69 11.63 0.49
N ALA A 121 -8.33 12.75 -0.14
CA ALA A 121 -8.12 14.03 0.53
C ALA A 121 -9.39 14.53 1.24
N THR A 122 -10.53 14.48 0.55
CA THR A 122 -11.83 14.89 1.11
C THR A 122 -12.23 13.99 2.28
N ALA A 123 -12.06 12.67 2.13
CA ALA A 123 -12.30 11.72 3.21
C ALA A 123 -11.38 11.94 4.42
N LEU A 124 -10.12 12.29 4.19
CA LEU A 124 -9.16 12.58 5.27
C LEU A 124 -9.58 13.81 6.06
N GLU A 125 -10.08 14.86 5.39
CA GLU A 125 -10.63 16.05 6.02
C GLU A 125 -11.82 15.71 6.93
N GLU A 126 -12.78 14.91 6.44
CA GLU A 126 -13.92 14.44 7.24
C GLU A 126 -13.46 13.67 8.48
N MET A 127 -12.50 12.75 8.31
CA MET A 127 -11.94 11.94 9.39
C MET A 127 -11.24 12.81 10.45
N PHE A 128 -10.43 13.79 10.04
CA PHE A 128 -9.73 14.67 10.98
C PHE A 128 -10.69 15.60 11.73
N VAL A 129 -11.75 16.08 11.07
CA VAL A 129 -12.81 16.85 11.74
C VAL A 129 -13.51 16.00 12.81
N ALA A 130 -13.81 14.74 12.51
CA ALA A 130 -14.42 13.83 13.48
C ALA A 130 -13.49 13.49 14.65
N ALA A 131 -12.23 13.16 14.36
CA ALA A 131 -11.21 12.94 15.37
C ALA A 131 -11.12 14.12 16.33
N ASN A 132 -11.09 15.35 15.79
CA ASN A 132 -10.99 16.56 16.59
C ASN A 132 -12.23 16.80 17.47
N LYS A 133 -13.43 16.43 17.01
CA LYS A 133 -14.66 16.48 17.83
C LYS A 133 -14.58 15.53 19.03
N ASP A 134 -13.89 14.41 18.88
CA ASP A 134 -13.64 13.43 19.96
C ASP A 134 -12.36 13.75 20.78
N GLY A 135 -11.83 14.97 20.61
CA GLY A 135 -10.63 15.43 21.31
C GLY A 135 -9.34 14.73 20.87
N LYS A 136 -9.31 14.13 19.67
CA LYS A 136 -8.15 13.47 19.08
C LYS A 136 -7.54 14.37 18.01
N LYS A 137 -6.36 14.92 18.29
CA LYS A 137 -5.69 15.84 17.36
C LYS A 137 -4.70 15.07 16.49
N LEU A 138 -5.08 14.87 15.23
CA LEU A 138 -4.29 14.14 14.23
C LEU A 138 -3.43 15.08 13.38
N PHE A 139 -2.32 14.54 12.88
CA PHE A 139 -1.42 15.23 11.97
C PHE A 139 -1.04 14.33 10.80
N ALA A 140 -1.24 14.82 9.58
CA ALA A 140 -0.73 14.19 8.38
C ALA A 140 0.80 14.39 8.29
N VAL A 141 1.53 13.34 7.93
CA VAL A 141 3.00 13.32 7.92
C VAL A 141 3.58 13.02 6.53
N SER A 142 2.99 12.09 5.79
CA SER A 142 3.44 11.72 4.44
C SER A 142 2.33 11.05 3.62
N GLY A 143 1.86 11.75 2.59
CA GLY A 143 0.91 11.26 1.58
C GLY A 143 1.62 10.75 0.34
N TYR A 144 1.33 11.36 -0.82
CA TYR A 144 1.87 10.97 -2.11
C TYR A 144 3.40 10.97 -2.16
N ARG A 145 3.97 9.99 -2.85
CA ARG A 145 5.40 9.89 -3.14
C ARG A 145 5.60 9.34 -4.54
N SER A 146 6.24 10.12 -5.40
CA SER A 146 6.50 9.70 -6.78
C SER A 146 7.41 8.47 -6.87
N TYR A 147 7.32 7.74 -8.00
CA TYR A 147 8.20 6.61 -8.29
C TYR A 147 9.68 7.00 -8.17
N LYS A 148 10.05 8.16 -8.74
CA LYS A 148 11.40 8.71 -8.65
C LYS A 148 11.82 8.94 -7.20
N ARG A 149 10.96 9.56 -6.39
CA ARG A 149 11.28 9.77 -4.97
C ARG A 149 11.45 8.44 -4.23
N GLN A 150 10.61 7.44 -4.53
CA GLN A 150 10.75 6.11 -3.94
C GLN A 150 12.08 5.43 -4.34
N GLN A 151 12.59 5.64 -5.56
CA GLN A 151 13.93 5.19 -5.95
C GLN A 151 15.01 5.81 -5.08
N GLU A 152 14.94 7.12 -4.84
CA GLU A 152 15.91 7.81 -3.99
C GLU A 152 15.88 7.28 -2.55
N VAL A 153 14.70 7.04 -1.99
CA VAL A 153 14.54 6.47 -0.63
C VAL A 153 15.10 5.04 -0.59
N PHE A 154 14.77 4.20 -1.57
CA PHE A 154 15.26 2.84 -1.64
C PHE A 154 16.79 2.81 -1.77
N GLN A 155 17.37 3.60 -2.67
CA GLN A 155 18.82 3.64 -2.86
C GLN A 155 19.56 4.17 -1.63
N ALA A 156 19.00 5.16 -0.93
CA ALA A 156 19.57 5.63 0.33
C ALA A 156 19.62 4.51 1.38
N GLU A 157 18.57 3.70 1.47
CA GLU A 157 18.50 2.56 2.40
C GLU A 157 19.49 1.44 2.01
N VAL A 158 19.62 1.15 0.71
CA VAL A 158 20.64 0.22 0.19
C VAL A 158 22.04 0.69 0.57
N ASN A 159 22.34 1.96 0.40
CA ASN A 159 23.65 2.53 0.75
C ASN A 159 23.92 2.47 2.27
N ALA A 160 22.88 2.60 3.10
CA ALA A 160 23.01 2.62 4.54
C ALA A 160 23.10 1.22 5.17
N LYS A 161 22.32 0.24 4.66
CA LYS A 161 22.11 -1.05 5.32
C LYS A 161 22.37 -2.27 4.44
N GLY A 162 22.64 -2.07 3.15
CA GLY A 162 22.76 -3.13 2.14
C GLY A 162 21.42 -3.51 1.53
N ASP A 163 21.49 -4.10 0.33
CA ASP A 163 20.31 -4.37 -0.53
C ASP A 163 19.26 -5.26 0.14
N GLN A 164 19.67 -6.38 0.75
CA GLN A 164 18.74 -7.30 1.41
C GLN A 164 17.92 -6.60 2.50
N LYS A 165 18.58 -5.83 3.38
CA LYS A 165 17.90 -5.11 4.47
C LYS A 165 17.01 -3.98 3.93
N ALA A 166 17.41 -3.34 2.83
CA ALA A 166 16.60 -2.31 2.20
C ALA A 166 15.27 -2.88 1.66
N ARG A 167 15.29 -4.07 1.04
CA ARG A 167 14.08 -4.75 0.52
C ARG A 167 13.13 -5.23 1.63
N GLU A 168 13.65 -5.45 2.83
CA GLU A 168 12.86 -5.76 4.02
C GLU A 168 12.22 -4.49 4.60
N ALA A 169 12.98 -3.39 4.66
CA ALA A 169 12.59 -2.17 5.36
C ALA A 169 11.76 -1.18 4.52
N VAL A 170 11.97 -1.12 3.20
CA VAL A 170 11.40 -0.10 2.32
C VAL A 170 10.84 -0.74 1.05
N ALA A 171 9.67 -0.27 0.62
CA ALA A 171 9.09 -0.68 -0.65
C ALA A 171 10.02 -0.40 -1.84
N TYR A 172 10.16 -1.37 -2.75
CA TYR A 172 10.79 -1.12 -4.04
C TYR A 172 9.97 -0.11 -4.85
N PRO A 173 10.60 0.74 -5.67
CA PRO A 173 9.91 1.67 -6.56
C PRO A 173 8.81 0.98 -7.37
N GLY A 174 7.59 1.55 -7.39
CA GLY A 174 6.42 0.96 -8.02
C GLY A 174 5.58 0.09 -7.08
N THR A 175 6.14 -0.40 -5.97
CA THR A 175 5.43 -1.26 -5.00
C THR A 175 4.98 -0.52 -3.74
N SER A 176 5.23 0.79 -3.67
CA SER A 176 4.80 1.64 -2.55
C SER A 176 3.39 2.18 -2.77
N GLU A 177 2.51 1.98 -1.79
CA GLU A 177 1.17 2.57 -1.84
C GLU A 177 1.17 4.10 -1.86
N HIS A 178 2.21 4.78 -1.36
CA HIS A 178 2.28 6.23 -1.44
C HIS A 178 2.25 6.74 -2.89
N GLN A 179 2.73 5.96 -3.86
CA GLN A 179 2.66 6.35 -5.28
C GLN A 179 1.22 6.39 -5.80
N THR A 180 0.29 5.66 -5.18
CA THR A 180 -1.13 5.70 -5.54
C THR A 180 -1.79 7.03 -5.17
N GLY A 181 -1.20 7.81 -4.25
CA GLY A 181 -1.84 8.98 -3.65
C GLY A 181 -3.05 8.62 -2.76
N LEU A 182 -3.19 7.36 -2.35
CA LEU A 182 -4.28 6.86 -1.50
C LEU A 182 -3.81 6.48 -0.09
N ALA A 183 -2.50 6.50 0.17
CA ALA A 183 -1.93 6.26 1.48
C ALA A 183 -1.55 7.57 2.17
N MET A 184 -1.84 7.67 3.47
CA MET A 184 -1.40 8.75 4.34
C MET A 184 -0.81 8.19 5.62
N ASP A 185 0.42 8.59 5.92
CA ASP A 185 1.02 8.43 7.24
C ASP A 185 0.46 9.50 8.18
N ILE A 186 -0.06 9.06 9.32
CA ILE A 186 -0.71 9.92 10.32
C ILE A 186 -0.03 9.72 11.68
N SER A 187 0.17 10.82 12.41
CA SER A 187 0.71 10.80 13.77
C SER A 187 -0.04 11.82 14.65
N SER A 188 0.48 12.08 15.85
CA SER A 188 -0.05 13.06 16.80
C SER A 188 1.06 13.78 17.56
N GLU A 189 0.71 14.89 18.22
CA GLU A 189 1.61 15.60 19.15
C GLU A 189 2.10 14.67 20.28
N ASN A 190 1.27 13.72 20.74
CA ASN A 190 1.64 12.72 21.74
C ASN A 190 2.77 11.77 21.29
N GLN A 191 3.07 11.72 19.99
CA GLN A 191 4.21 10.97 19.43
C GLN A 191 5.29 11.88 18.87
N SER A 192 5.25 13.19 19.16
CA SER A 192 6.17 14.16 18.53
C SER A 192 6.16 14.06 17.00
N TYR A 193 5.02 13.68 16.41
CA TYR A 193 4.83 13.43 14.99
C TYR A 193 5.64 12.27 14.40
N GLU A 194 6.27 11.46 15.24
CA GLU A 194 7.04 10.29 14.82
C GLU A 194 6.12 9.19 14.24
N LEU A 195 6.67 8.43 13.29
CA LEU A 195 6.02 7.28 12.65
C LEU A 195 6.61 6.01 13.23
N THR A 196 6.06 5.59 14.38
CA THR A 196 6.50 4.38 15.08
C THR A 196 5.30 3.56 15.55
N GLU A 197 5.51 2.28 15.84
CA GLU A 197 4.45 1.37 16.32
C GLU A 197 3.76 1.87 17.59
N ALA A 198 4.46 2.70 18.38
CA ALA A 198 3.95 3.28 19.60
C ALA A 198 2.73 4.20 19.35
N PHE A 199 2.58 4.76 18.14
CA PHE A 199 1.42 5.56 17.78
C PHE A 199 0.11 4.78 17.94
N GLY A 200 0.08 3.50 17.60
CA GLY A 200 -1.10 2.64 17.76
C GLY A 200 -1.56 2.45 19.22
N THR A 201 -0.72 2.80 20.19
CA THR A 201 -1.06 2.71 21.63
C THR A 201 -1.60 4.02 22.21
N THR A 202 -1.46 5.13 21.50
CA THR A 202 -1.96 6.45 21.92
C THR A 202 -3.49 6.53 21.81
N PRO A 203 -4.13 7.51 22.48
CA PRO A 203 -5.54 7.78 22.26
C PRO A 203 -5.90 8.08 20.80
N GLU A 204 -5.02 8.73 20.05
CA GLU A 204 -5.23 9.05 18.62
C GLU A 204 -5.14 7.81 17.73
N GLY A 205 -4.10 6.99 17.91
CA GLY A 205 -3.92 5.78 17.10
C GLY A 205 -4.99 4.72 17.36
N LYS A 206 -5.48 4.62 18.62
CA LYS A 206 -6.63 3.76 18.95
C LYS A 206 -7.92 4.26 18.30
N TRP A 207 -8.17 5.58 18.36
CA TRP A 207 -9.34 6.17 17.71
C TRP A 207 -9.33 5.89 16.20
N LEU A 208 -8.18 6.04 15.54
CA LEU A 208 -8.08 5.74 14.11
C LEU A 208 -8.34 4.27 13.80
N GLN A 209 -7.77 3.34 14.58
CA GLN A 209 -8.04 1.90 14.42
C GLN A 209 -9.53 1.58 14.49
N GLU A 210 -10.28 2.23 15.38
CA GLU A 210 -11.71 2.00 15.58
C GLU A 210 -12.60 2.75 14.57
N ASN A 211 -12.15 3.90 14.02
CA ASN A 211 -13.04 4.83 13.30
C ASN A 211 -12.65 5.11 11.85
N ALA A 212 -11.43 4.84 11.42
CA ALA A 212 -10.95 5.21 10.08
C ALA A 212 -11.81 4.63 8.95
N HIS A 213 -12.37 3.43 9.16
CA HIS A 213 -13.20 2.74 8.17
C HIS A 213 -14.47 3.51 7.81
N ASN A 214 -15.06 4.25 8.77
CA ASN A 214 -16.24 5.11 8.54
C ASN A 214 -15.97 6.21 7.50
N TYR A 215 -14.69 6.52 7.27
CA TYR A 215 -14.23 7.52 6.31
C TYR A 215 -13.57 6.89 5.08
N GLY A 216 -13.57 5.55 4.97
CA GLY A 216 -12.99 4.85 3.83
C GLY A 216 -11.51 4.55 3.95
N PHE A 217 -10.92 4.69 5.14
CA PHE A 217 -9.52 4.34 5.41
C PHE A 217 -9.40 3.04 6.20
N ILE A 218 -8.42 2.21 5.85
CA ILE A 218 -8.04 1.02 6.61
C ILE A 218 -6.65 1.20 7.20
N LEU A 219 -6.40 0.59 8.36
CA LEU A 219 -5.03 0.37 8.84
C LEU A 219 -4.38 -0.65 7.90
N ARG A 220 -3.47 -0.21 7.04
CA ARG A 220 -2.99 -1.04 5.93
C ARG A 220 -2.12 -2.21 6.39
N TYR A 221 -1.26 -1.95 7.36
CA TYR A 221 -0.26 -2.88 7.86
C TYR A 221 -0.56 -3.23 9.31
N MET A 222 -1.39 -4.25 9.49
CA MET A 222 -1.91 -4.72 10.78
C MET A 222 -0.90 -5.60 11.55
N LYS A 223 -0.91 -5.49 12.87
CA LYS A 223 -0.06 -6.32 13.75
C LYS A 223 -0.43 -7.80 13.64
N GLY A 224 0.57 -8.68 13.50
CA GLY A 224 0.37 -10.13 13.40
C GLY A 224 -0.08 -10.61 12.01
N ARG A 225 -0.10 -9.73 11.01
CA ARG A 225 -0.47 -10.05 9.61
C ARG A 225 0.72 -9.92 8.64
N GLU A 226 1.94 -9.84 9.17
CA GLU A 226 3.16 -9.54 8.41
C GLU A 226 3.46 -10.60 7.33
N ALA A 227 3.11 -11.86 7.59
CA ALA A 227 3.28 -12.95 6.62
C ALA A 227 2.42 -12.78 5.35
N ILE A 228 1.28 -12.10 5.46
CA ILE A 228 0.37 -11.84 4.33
C ILE A 228 0.82 -10.58 3.59
N MET A 229 1.05 -9.49 4.32
CA MET A 229 1.30 -8.17 3.74
C MET A 229 2.77 -7.96 3.33
N LYS A 230 3.68 -8.76 3.89
CA LYS A 230 5.15 -8.68 3.68
C LYS A 230 5.78 -7.37 4.18
N TYR A 231 5.09 -6.67 5.06
CA TYR A 231 5.54 -5.48 5.79
C TYR A 231 5.32 -5.69 7.28
N GLN A 232 6.16 -5.03 8.08
CA GLN A 232 5.99 -4.97 9.53
C GLN A 232 4.72 -4.19 9.92
N TYR A 233 4.34 -4.27 11.19
CA TYR A 233 3.24 -3.47 11.73
C TYR A 233 3.54 -1.97 11.58
N GLU A 234 2.65 -1.22 10.94
CA GLU A 234 2.78 0.22 10.80
C GLU A 234 1.49 0.89 11.28
N SER A 235 1.45 1.20 12.58
CA SER A 235 0.26 1.78 13.22
C SER A 235 -0.16 3.15 12.67
N TRP A 236 0.67 3.77 11.86
CA TRP A 236 0.51 5.12 11.31
C TRP A 236 0.05 5.13 9.84
N HIS A 237 0.16 4.02 9.11
CA HIS A 237 -0.08 3.98 7.66
C HIS A 237 -1.53 3.63 7.36
N TYR A 238 -2.29 4.62 6.89
CA TYR A 238 -3.71 4.46 6.55
C TYR A 238 -3.93 4.54 5.04
N ARG A 239 -4.66 3.57 4.51
CA ARG A 239 -4.94 3.41 3.07
C ARG A 239 -6.41 3.68 2.77
N TYR A 240 -6.68 4.61 1.87
CA TYR A 240 -8.03 4.87 1.36
C TYR A 240 -8.47 3.79 0.36
N VAL A 241 -9.67 3.26 0.56
CA VAL A 241 -10.29 2.20 -0.26
C VAL A 241 -11.77 2.46 -0.55
N GLY A 242 -12.32 3.59 -0.10
CA GLY A 242 -13.75 3.90 -0.13
C GLY A 242 -14.49 3.36 1.11
N LYS A 243 -15.59 4.03 1.50
CA LYS A 243 -16.31 3.75 2.76
C LYS A 243 -16.82 2.31 2.84
N ASP A 244 -17.48 1.83 1.79
CA ASP A 244 -18.10 0.50 1.81
C ASP A 244 -17.05 -0.62 1.91
N ALA A 245 -15.97 -0.55 1.11
CA ALA A 245 -14.89 -1.52 1.17
C ALA A 245 -14.15 -1.48 2.51
N ALA A 246 -13.86 -0.27 3.03
CA ALA A 246 -13.19 -0.12 4.32
C ALA A 246 -14.01 -0.74 5.46
N THR A 247 -15.33 -0.53 5.46
CA THR A 247 -16.24 -1.13 6.44
C THR A 247 -16.24 -2.65 6.36
N ILE A 248 -16.35 -3.23 5.16
CA ILE A 248 -16.28 -4.70 4.98
C ILE A 248 -14.94 -5.24 5.51
N ILE A 249 -13.83 -4.60 5.15
CA ILE A 249 -12.48 -5.00 5.59
C ILE A 249 -12.37 -4.93 7.12
N TYR A 250 -12.85 -3.85 7.72
CA TYR A 250 -12.82 -3.64 9.16
C TYR A 250 -13.66 -4.67 9.92
N GLU A 251 -14.91 -4.88 9.52
CA GLU A 251 -15.84 -5.81 10.19
C GLU A 251 -15.36 -7.26 10.14
N ASN A 252 -14.64 -7.64 9.08
CA ASN A 252 -14.07 -8.98 8.92
C ASN A 252 -12.63 -9.11 9.44
N ASN A 253 -12.02 -8.01 9.93
CA ASN A 253 -10.62 -7.97 10.37
C ASN A 253 -9.65 -8.49 9.28
N TRP A 254 -9.91 -8.10 8.03
CA TRP A 254 -9.12 -8.48 6.86
C TRP A 254 -8.02 -7.46 6.56
N THR A 255 -6.98 -7.95 5.90
CA THR A 255 -6.05 -7.14 5.11
C THR A 255 -6.65 -6.83 3.72
N LEU A 256 -6.06 -5.90 2.98
CA LEU A 256 -6.48 -5.64 1.59
C LEU A 256 -6.19 -6.86 0.68
N GLU A 257 -5.13 -7.61 0.98
CA GLU A 257 -4.84 -8.89 0.36
C GLU A 257 -5.98 -9.91 0.57
N GLU A 258 -6.36 -10.18 1.83
CA GLU A 258 -7.44 -11.12 2.17
C GLU A 258 -8.78 -10.68 1.55
N PHE A 259 -9.09 -9.38 1.56
CA PHE A 259 -10.28 -8.84 0.87
C PHE A 259 -10.33 -9.28 -0.60
N PHE A 260 -9.22 -9.11 -1.34
CA PHE A 260 -9.17 -9.52 -2.73
C PHE A 260 -9.11 -11.03 -2.94
N GLU A 261 -8.60 -11.81 -1.98
CA GLU A 261 -8.73 -13.27 -2.00
C GLU A 261 -10.19 -13.72 -1.92
N HIS A 262 -10.99 -13.08 -1.06
CA HIS A 262 -12.42 -13.34 -0.95
C HIS A 262 -13.19 -12.90 -2.20
N VAL A 263 -12.86 -11.74 -2.79
CA VAL A 263 -13.42 -11.29 -4.08
C VAL A 263 -13.09 -12.28 -5.20
N LYS A 264 -11.85 -12.79 -5.28
CA LYS A 264 -11.45 -13.82 -6.26
C LYS A 264 -12.21 -15.13 -6.07
N ALA A 265 -12.45 -15.53 -4.82
CA ALA A 265 -13.24 -16.72 -4.52
C ALA A 265 -14.70 -16.57 -4.97
N LEU A 266 -15.31 -15.40 -4.77
CA LEU A 266 -16.64 -15.09 -5.28
C LEU A 266 -16.66 -15.10 -6.82
N GLN A 267 -15.68 -14.46 -7.46
CA GLN A 267 -15.59 -14.42 -8.92
C GLN A 267 -15.59 -15.82 -9.54
N LYS A 268 -14.84 -16.78 -8.96
CA LYS A 268 -14.83 -18.17 -9.45
C LYS A 268 -16.21 -18.83 -9.39
N LYS A 269 -16.99 -18.55 -8.34
CA LYS A 269 -18.37 -19.05 -8.21
C LYS A 269 -19.29 -18.41 -9.26
N VAL A 270 -19.15 -17.10 -9.46
CA VAL A 270 -19.92 -16.35 -10.46
C VAL A 270 -19.62 -16.87 -11.86
N ASP A 271 -18.37 -17.13 -12.20
CA ASP A 271 -17.98 -17.67 -13.50
C ASP A 271 -18.45 -19.12 -13.71
N ALA A 272 -18.48 -19.94 -12.66
CA ALA A 272 -19.02 -21.30 -12.72
C ALA A 272 -20.56 -21.34 -12.85
N ALA A 273 -21.26 -20.27 -12.49
CA ALA A 273 -22.71 -20.16 -12.55
C ALA A 273 -23.24 -19.51 -13.84
N LYS A 274 -22.36 -19.03 -14.73
CA LYS A 274 -22.68 -18.49 -16.06
C LYS A 274 -22.63 -19.60 -17.12
#